data_AF-A0A7V0U558-F1
#
_entry.id   AF-A0A7V0U558-F1
#
_cell.length_a   1.000
_cell.length_b   1.000
_cell.length_c   1.000
_cell.angle_alpha   90.00
_cell.angle_beta   90.00
_cell.angle_gamma   90.00
#
_symmetry.space_group_name_H-M   'P 1'
#
loop_
_entity.id
_entity.type
_entity.pdbx_description
1 polymer ?
#
loop_
_entity_poly.entity_id
_entity_poly.type
_entity_poly.pdbx_seq_one_letter_code
_entity_poly.pdbx_strand_id
1 'polypeptide(L)'
;MPIGSWISRLKEVVEMRTRILALAICVACMAAWSAGALENILFVFDASNSMNKPMGEITRLQAATDALSQLLTGLPDETRVGLVVFGHRESRH
;
A
#
# COMPACT_ATOMS: atom_id res chain seq x y z
N MET A 1 -61.02 -16.31 -0.08
CA MET A 1 -59.58 -16.01 -0.26
C MET A 1 -58.84 -17.33 -0.51
N PRO A 2 -58.08 -17.48 -1.60
CA PRO A 2 -57.46 -18.77 -1.93
C PRO A 2 -56.17 -18.97 -1.12
N ILE A 3 -56.05 -20.12 -0.47
CA ILE A 3 -54.92 -20.53 0.40
C ILE A 3 -53.55 -20.39 -0.31
N GLY A 4 -53.53 -20.50 -1.64
CA GLY A 4 -52.31 -20.35 -2.44
C GLY A 4 -51.66 -18.96 -2.39
N SER A 5 -52.40 -17.88 -2.11
CA SER A 5 -51.83 -16.53 -2.10
C SER A 5 -50.86 -16.29 -0.93
N TRP A 6 -51.08 -16.96 0.20
CA TRP A 6 -50.23 -16.85 1.39
C TRP A 6 -48.91 -17.59 1.23
N ILE A 7 -48.94 -18.75 0.55
CA ILE A 7 -47.75 -19.55 0.26
C ILE A 7 -46.84 -18.83 -0.74
N SER A 8 -47.40 -18.20 -1.77
CA SER A 8 -46.64 -17.41 -2.75
C SER A 8 -45.97 -16.19 -2.10
N ARG A 9 -46.68 -15.48 -1.20
CA ARG A 9 -46.10 -14.36 -0.45
C ARG A 9 -44.96 -14.79 0.47
N LEU A 10 -45.06 -15.95 1.11
CA LEU A 10 -43.97 -16.49 1.93
C LEU A 10 -42.73 -16.80 1.08
N LYS A 11 -42.91 -17.38 -0.11
CA LYS A 11 -41.80 -17.62 -1.05
C LYS A 11 -41.15 -16.33 -1.52
N GLU A 12 -41.95 -15.32 -1.89
CA GLU A 12 -41.44 -14.00 -2.28
C GLU A 12 -40.61 -13.35 -1.16
N VAL A 13 -41.10 -13.41 0.09
CA VAL A 13 -40.36 -12.85 1.23
C VAL A 13 -39.05 -13.59 1.48
N VAL A 14 -39.05 -14.93 1.35
CA VAL A 14 -37.82 -15.74 1.49
C VAL A 14 -36.83 -15.43 0.36
N GLU A 15 -37.28 -15.41 -0.90
CA GLU A 15 -36.42 -15.07 -2.05
C GLU A 15 -35.89 -13.64 -1.97
N MET A 16 -36.72 -12.68 -1.56
CA MET A 16 -36.33 -11.28 -1.36
C MET A 16 -35.24 -11.16 -0.30
N ARG A 17 -35.37 -11.87 0.83
CA ARG A 17 -34.33 -11.90 1.88
C ARG A 17 -33.04 -12.52 1.38
N THR A 18 -33.12 -13.63 0.64
CA THR A 18 -31.94 -14.29 0.06
C THR A 18 -31.21 -13.36 -0.92
N ARG A 19 -31.96 -12.63 -1.77
CA ARG A 19 -31.40 -11.64 -2.70
C ARG A 19 -30.73 -10.48 -1.97
N ILE A 20 -31.37 -9.94 -0.93
CA ILE A 20 -30.82 -8.85 -0.11
C ILE A 20 -29.52 -9.30 0.58
N LEU A 21 -29.50 -10.50 1.16
CA LEU A 21 -28.31 -11.05 1.80
C LEU A 21 -27.18 -11.27 0.79
N ALA A 22 -27.48 -11.84 -0.38
CA ALA A 22 -26.49 -12.04 -1.44
C ALA A 22 -25.89 -10.69 -1.92
N LEU A 23 -26.73 -9.67 -2.06
CA LEU A 23 -26.29 -8.33 -2.48
C LEU A 23 -25.43 -7.66 -1.39
N ALA A 24 -25.81 -7.78 -0.12
CA ALA A 24 -25.03 -7.29 1.01
C ALA A 24 -23.65 -7.96 1.10
N ILE A 25 -23.58 -9.28 0.87
CA ILE A 25 -22.31 -10.02 0.82
C ILE A 25 -21.45 -9.55 -0.36
N CYS A 26 -22.02 -9.41 -1.56
CA CYS A 26 -21.30 -8.88 -2.71
C CYS A 26 -20.69 -7.49 -2.45
N VAL A 27 -21.46 -6.58 -1.84
CA VAL A 27 -20.97 -5.23 -1.49
C VAL A 27 -19.85 -5.29 -0.45
N ALA A 28 -19.99 -6.14 0.58
CA ALA A 28 -18.94 -6.32 1.58
C ALA A 28 -17.65 -6.91 0.99
N CYS A 29 -17.76 -7.88 0.06
CA CYS A 29 -16.61 -8.46 -0.63
C CYS A 29 -15.87 -7.42 -1.50
N MET A 30 -16.60 -6.52 -2.18
CA MET A 30 -15.97 -5.45 -2.96
C MET A 30 -15.23 -4.45 -2.07
N ALA A 31 -15.79 -4.09 -0.91
CA ALA A 31 -15.14 -3.20 0.05
C ALA A 31 -13.87 -3.82 0.66
N ALA A 32 -13.85 -5.14 0.87
CA ALA A 32 -12.67 -5.84 1.36
C ALA A 32 -11.53 -5.93 0.32
N TRP A 33 -11.86 -5.89 -0.98
CA TRP A 33 -10.87 -5.95 -2.06
C TRP A 33 -10.03 -4.67 -2.18
N SER A 34 -10.54 -3.53 -1.71
CA SER A 34 -9.82 -2.26 -1.73
C SER A 34 -8.85 -2.06 -0.56
N ALA A 35 -8.64 -3.07 0.30
CA ALA A 35 -7.60 -3.03 1.31
C ALA A 35 -6.24 -3.04 0.58
N GLY A 36 -5.74 -1.85 0.27
CA GLY A 36 -4.50 -1.63 -0.46
C GLY A 36 -3.39 -2.49 0.10
N ALA A 37 -2.70 -3.21 -0.78
CA ALA A 37 -1.57 -4.03 -0.38
C ALA A 37 -0.54 -3.13 0.30
N LEU A 38 -0.17 -3.46 1.54
CA LEU A 38 0.90 -2.77 2.25
C LEU A 38 2.19 -2.86 1.43
N GLU A 39 2.65 -1.72 0.89
CA GLU A 39 3.89 -1.65 0.14
C GLU A 39 5.08 -1.62 1.11
N ASN A 40 6.04 -2.52 0.91
CA ASN A 40 7.29 -2.57 1.66
C ASN A 40 8.45 -2.19 0.73
N ILE A 41 9.18 -1.12 1.07
CA ILE A 41 10.28 -0.59 0.27
C ILE A 41 11.56 -0.64 1.10
N LEU A 42 12.63 -1.23 0.55
CA LEU A 42 13.97 -1.20 1.15
C LEU A 42 14.89 -0.33 0.29
N PHE A 43 15.29 0.82 0.82
CA PHE A 43 16.31 1.65 0.21
C PHE A 43 17.69 1.12 0.54
N VAL A 44 18.51 0.93 -0.50
CA VAL A 44 19.93 0.62 -0.37
C VAL A 44 20.72 1.85 -0.80
N PHE A 45 21.41 2.47 0.16
CA PHE A 45 22.04 3.77 0.00
C PHE A 45 23.56 3.64 0.07
N ASP A 46 24.25 3.96 -1.03
CA ASP A 46 25.72 4.00 -1.07
C ASP A 46 26.24 5.32 -0.48
N ALA A 47 27.10 5.20 0.52
CA ALA A 47 27.83 6.26 1.19
C ALA A 47 29.36 6.00 1.16
N SER A 48 29.84 5.29 0.14
CA SER A 48 31.27 5.11 -0.11
C SER A 48 31.99 6.43 -0.38
N ASN A 49 33.32 6.47 -0.22
CA ASN A 49 34.13 7.67 -0.50
C ASN A 49 33.90 8.23 -1.93
N SER A 50 33.54 7.38 -2.89
CA SER A 50 33.26 7.81 -4.26
C SER A 50 32.04 8.74 -4.37
N MET A 51 31.13 8.67 -3.41
CA MET A 51 29.93 9.51 -3.32
C MET A 51 30.22 10.94 -2.86
N ASN A 52 31.36 11.17 -2.18
CA ASN A 52 31.81 12.52 -1.84
C ASN A 52 32.37 13.29 -3.05
N LYS A 53 32.48 12.66 -4.23
CA LYS A 53 32.92 13.35 -5.44
C LYS A 53 31.88 14.36 -5.92
N PRO A 54 32.30 15.46 -6.55
CA PRO A 54 31.40 16.44 -7.13
C PRO A 54 30.49 15.85 -8.22
N MET A 55 29.30 16.44 -8.32
CA MET A 55 28.27 16.25 -9.34
C MET A 55 27.61 17.61 -9.59
N GLY A 56 28.23 18.43 -10.44
CA GLY A 56 27.90 19.85 -10.54
C GLY A 56 28.35 20.61 -9.28
N GLU A 57 27.45 21.40 -8.72
CA GLU A 57 27.70 22.24 -7.53
C GLU A 57 27.61 21.48 -6.20
N ILE A 58 27.11 20.25 -6.20
CA ILE A 58 26.92 19.41 -5.01
C ILE A 58 27.70 18.10 -5.11
N THR A 59 27.79 17.33 -4.03
CA THR A 59 28.33 15.97 -4.08
C THR A 59 27.28 14.97 -4.54
N ARG A 60 27.71 13.80 -5.04
CA ARG A 60 26.77 12.71 -5.39
C ARG A 60 26.00 12.25 -4.16
N LEU A 61 26.65 12.23 -2.99
CA LEU A 61 26.03 11.89 -1.73
C LEU A 61 24.88 12.86 -1.42
N GLN A 62 25.13 14.16 -1.54
CA GLN A 62 24.11 15.19 -1.32
C GLN A 62 22.95 15.03 -2.31
N ALA A 63 23.23 14.84 -3.60
CA ALA A 63 22.20 14.59 -4.61
C ALA A 63 21.33 13.37 -4.28
N ALA A 64 21.95 12.27 -3.83
CA ALA A 64 21.25 11.06 -3.42
C ALA A 64 20.40 11.26 -2.17
N THR A 65 20.90 12.00 -1.18
CA THR A 65 20.14 12.37 0.03
C THR A 65 18.93 13.23 -0.31
N ASP A 66 19.09 14.21 -1.20
CA ASP A 66 18.00 15.10 -1.64
C ASP A 66 16.93 14.31 -2.39
N ALA A 67 17.34 13.42 -3.29
CA ALA A 67 16.43 12.54 -4.03
C ALA A 67 15.66 11.59 -3.10
N LEU A 68 16.34 10.97 -2.13
CA LEU A 68 15.70 10.10 -1.14
C LEU A 68 14.68 10.90 -0.30
N SER A 69 15.05 12.10 0.14
CA SER A 69 14.16 12.96 0.92
C SER A 69 12.90 13.32 0.13
N GLN A 70 13.04 13.69 -1.14
CA GLN A 70 11.89 13.98 -2.02
C GLN A 70 11.01 12.75 -2.23
N LEU A 71 11.62 11.58 -2.43
CA LEU A 71 10.86 10.34 -2.62
C LEU A 71 10.05 10.01 -1.37
N LEU A 72 10.65 10.10 -0.18
CA LEU A 72 9.98 9.84 1.10
C LEU A 72 8.76 10.76 1.32
N THR A 73 8.81 12.02 0.87
CA THR A 73 7.66 12.95 0.99
C THR A 73 6.47 12.58 0.11
N GLY A 74 6.66 11.76 -0.92
CA GLY A 74 5.60 11.32 -1.83
C GLY A 74 5.03 9.94 -1.51
N LEU A 75 5.53 9.25 -0.48
CA LEU A 75 5.06 7.90 -0.14
C LEU A 75 3.73 7.97 0.65
N PRO A 76 2.80 7.04 0.41
CA PRO A 76 1.65 6.84 1.27
C PRO A 76 2.04 6.58 2.73
N ASP A 77 1.21 7.01 3.68
CA ASP A 77 1.47 6.86 5.12
C ASP A 77 1.56 5.39 5.56
N GLU A 78 0.90 4.48 4.83
CA GLU A 78 0.89 3.05 5.11
C GLU A 78 2.11 2.31 4.55
N THR A 79 2.96 2.99 3.76
CA THR A 79 4.16 2.39 3.17
C THR A 79 5.20 2.13 4.25
N ARG A 80 5.65 0.87 4.36
CA ARG A 80 6.72 0.50 5.29
C ARG A 80 8.07 0.66 4.61
N VAL A 81 8.91 1.50 5.19
CA VAL A 81 10.22 1.81 4.64
C VAL A 81 11.34 1.23 5.51
N GLY A 82 12.30 0.57 4.88
CA GLY A 82 13.60 0.25 5.44
C GLY A 82 14.73 0.99 4.72
N LEU A 83 15.85 1.21 5.40
CA LEU A 83 17.05 1.83 4.84
C LEU A 83 18.28 1.03 5.26
N VAL A 84 19.10 0.64 4.29
CA VAL A 84 20.44 0.07 4.50
C VAL A 84 21.46 1.01 3.88
N VAL A 85 22.42 1.45 4.69
CA VAL A 85 23.52 2.30 4.23
C VAL A 85 24.80 1.47 4.14
N PHE A 86 25.46 1.52 3.00
CA PHE A 86 26.76 0.89 2.79
C PHE A 86 27.83 1.95 2.63
N GLY A 87 29.00 1.76 3.24
CA GLY A 87 30.13 2.67 3.08
C GLY A 87 31.43 1.97 3.45
N HIS A 88 32.54 2.43 2.88
CA HIS A 88 33.87 1.96 3.28
C HIS A 88 34.19 2.62 4.63
N ARG A 89 34.43 1.84 5.69
CA ARG A 89 35.03 2.36 6.92
C ARG A 89 36.52 2.60 6.62
N GLU A 90 36.92 3.86 6.51
CA GLU A 90 38.32 4.21 6.78
C GLU A 90 38.56 3.85 8.26
N SER A 91 39.23 2.73 8.52
CA SER A 91 39.81 2.48 9.84
C SER A 91 40.83 3.59 10.08
N ARG A 92 40.47 4.58 10.89
CA ARG A 92 41.38 5.61 11.35
C ARG A 92 42.52 4.91 12.11
N HIS A 93 43.68 4.80 11.49
CA HIS A 93 44.95 4.52 12.16
C HIS A 93 45.57 5.84 12.62
#